data_AF-A0A0M0BKS9-F1
#
_entry.id   AF-A0A0M0BKS9-F1
#
_cell.length_a   1.000
_cell.length_b   1.000
_cell.length_c   1.000
_cell.angle_alpha   90.00
_cell.angle_beta   90.00
_cell.angle_gamma   90.00
#
_symmetry.space_group_name_H-M   'P 1'
#
loop_
_entity.id
_entity.type
_entity.pdbx_description
1 polymer ?
#
loop_
_entity_poly.entity_id
_entity_poly.type
_entity_poly.pdbx_seq_one_letter_code
_entity_poly.pdbx_strand_id
1 'polypeptide(L)' 'MPTHGSLTKAGKVRAQTPKIDGRPRRSPTPRRRNWLNFQKRIVHAPVEQRRFRR' A
#
# COMPACT_ATOMS: atom_id res chain seq x y z
N MET A 1 41.27 21.73 2.21
CA MET A 1 39.84 21.46 1.88
C MET A 1 39.07 21.42 3.19
N PRO A 2 37.93 22.11 3.33
CA PRO A 2 37.12 21.96 4.53
C PRO A 2 36.53 20.55 4.53
N THR A 3 36.97 19.72 5.48
CA THR A 3 36.62 18.30 5.61
C THR A 3 35.21 18.08 6.13
N HIS A 4 34.50 19.14 6.52
CA HIS A 4 33.25 19.07 7.27
C HIS A 4 32.15 19.87 6.57
N GLY A 5 31.13 19.14 6.06
CA GLY A 5 29.89 19.72 5.55
C GLY A 5 28.90 20.08 6.66
N SER A 6 27.81 20.75 6.31
CA SER A 6 26.77 21.16 7.26
C SER A 6 25.92 19.97 7.72
N LEU A 7 26.08 19.57 8.99
CA LEU A 7 25.30 18.51 9.65
C LEU A 7 23.85 18.91 9.96
N THR A 8 23.50 20.19 9.84
CA THR A 8 22.21 20.73 10.30
C THR A 8 21.00 20.19 9.53
N LYS A 9 21.21 19.63 8.34
CA LYS A 9 20.15 19.05 7.50
C LYS A 9 19.90 17.56 7.79
N ALA A 10 20.74 16.92 8.60
CA ALA A 10 20.60 15.50 8.89
C ALA A 10 19.26 15.21 9.59
N GLY A 11 18.47 14.30 9.03
CA GLY A 11 17.21 13.85 9.64
C GLY A 11 16.05 14.86 9.63
N LYS A 12 16.21 16.07 9.07
CA LYS A 12 15.17 17.13 9.06
C LYS A 12 13.80 16.61 8.60
N VAL A 13 13.76 15.90 7.48
CA VAL A 13 12.51 15.41 6.89
C VAL A 13 11.85 14.36 7.79
N ARG A 14 12.65 13.45 8.38
CA ARG A 14 12.15 12.39 9.26
C ARG A 14 11.61 12.94 10.59
N ALA A 15 12.23 13.99 11.12
CA ALA A 15 11.78 14.68 12.32
C ALA A 15 10.53 15.54 12.07
N GLN A 16 10.40 16.11 10.86
CA GLN A 16 9.24 16.91 10.46
C GLN A 16 7.99 16.05 10.22
N THR A 17 8.14 14.81 9.77
CA THR A 17 6.99 13.92 9.52
C THR A 17 6.42 13.37 10.84
N PRO A 18 5.14 13.63 11.17
CA PRO A 18 4.52 13.05 12.36
C PRO A 18 4.42 11.53 12.22
N LYS A 19 4.65 10.81 13.31
CA LYS A 19 4.46 9.34 13.34
C LYS A 19 2.96 9.03 13.34
N ILE A 20 2.51 8.30 12.33
CA ILE A 20 1.13 7.80 12.23
C ILE A 20 1.15 6.30 12.50
N ASP A 21 0.26 5.84 13.38
CA ASP A 21 0.15 4.43 13.70
C ASP A 21 -0.52 3.62 12.57
N GLY A 22 -0.10 2.36 12.46
CA GLY A 22 -0.66 1.43 11.49
C GLY A 22 -2.10 1.05 11.86
N ARG A 23 -3.00 1.02 10.87
CA ARG A 23 -4.35 0.48 11.08
C ARG A 23 -4.27 -1.02 11.36
N PRO A 24 -5.04 -1.57 12.32
CA PRO A 24 -5.10 -3.01 12.52
C PRO A 24 -5.69 -3.68 11.28
N ARG A 25 -5.00 -4.68 10.73
CA ARG A 25 -5.44 -5.44 9.56
C ARG A 25 -5.61 -6.91 9.95
N ARG A 26 -6.77 -7.49 9.65
CA ARG A 26 -7.00 -8.94 9.75
C ARG A 26 -7.17 -9.51 8.35
N SER A 27 -6.31 -10.44 7.98
CA SER A 27 -6.47 -11.24 6.76
C SER A 27 -7.38 -12.45 7.06
N PRO A 28 -8.35 -12.76 6.18
CA PRO A 28 -9.12 -14.00 6.31
C PRO A 28 -8.23 -15.20 6.02
N THR A 29 -8.62 -16.38 6.52
CA THR A 29 -7.95 -17.65 6.23
C THR A 29 -7.90 -17.91 4.72
N PRO A 30 -6.90 -18.67 4.21
CA PRO A 30 -6.67 -18.85 2.78
C PRO A 30 -7.91 -19.30 2.00
N ARG A 31 -8.69 -20.24 2.55
CA ARG A 31 -9.95 -20.71 1.93
C ARG A 31 -10.95 -19.58 1.74
N ARG A 32 -11.20 -18.78 2.79
CA ARG A 32 -12.13 -17.64 2.73
C ARG A 32 -11.60 -16.54 1.82
N ARG A 33 -10.29 -16.26 1.84
CA ARG A 33 -9.64 -15.31 0.92
C ARG A 33 -9.87 -15.70 -0.54
N ASN A 34 -9.65 -16.97 -0.88
CA ASN A 34 -9.79 -17.47 -2.25
C ASN A 34 -11.24 -17.40 -2.72
N TRP A 35 -12.19 -17.78 -1.86
CA TRP A 35 -13.61 -17.66 -2.16
C TRP A 35 -14.07 -16.21 -2.39
N LEU A 36 -13.66 -15.28 -1.51
CA LEU A 36 -13.96 -13.84 -1.68
C LEU A 36 -13.35 -13.28 -2.98
N ASN A 37 -12.13 -13.70 -3.32
CA ASN A 37 -11.49 -13.30 -4.58
C ASN A 37 -12.25 -13.84 -5.79
N PHE A 38 -12.71 -15.09 -5.76
CA PHE A 38 -13.54 -15.67 -6.82
C PHE A 38 -14.84 -14.88 -6.99
N GLN A 39 -15.56 -14.62 -5.89
CA GLN A 39 -16.78 -13.82 -5.93
C GLN A 39 -16.53 -12.44 -6.53
N LYS A 40 -15.51 -11.72 -6.05
CA LYS A 40 -15.17 -10.38 -6.55
C LYS A 40 -14.78 -10.36 -8.03
N ARG A 41 -14.02 -11.36 -8.49
CA ARG A 41 -13.42 -11.38 -9.83
C ARG A 41 -14.27 -12.05 -10.90
N ILE A 42 -15.17 -12.95 -10.52
CA ILE A 42 -15.96 -13.75 -11.47
C ILE A 42 -17.44 -13.45 -11.32
N VAL A 43 -18.00 -13.59 -10.12
CA VAL A 43 -19.45 -13.43 -9.88
C VAL A 43 -19.88 -11.97 -9.96
N HIS A 44 -19.11 -11.07 -9.36
CA HIS A 44 -19.41 -9.64 -9.29
C HIS A 44 -18.56 -8.79 -10.25
N ALA A 45 -17.89 -9.41 -11.21
CA ALA A 45 -17.12 -8.66 -12.20
C ALA A 45 -18.06 -7.85 -13.10
N PRO A 46 -17.82 -6.55 -13.29
CA PRO A 46 -18.61 -5.74 -14.20
C PRO A 46 -18.37 -6.19 -15.64
N VAL A 47 -19.45 -6.37 -16.40
CA VAL A 47 -19.45 -6.87 -17.79
C VAL A 47 -18.62 -5.95 -18.72
N GLU A 48 -18.48 -4.67 -18.38
CA GLU A 48 -17.81 -3.65 -19.18
C GLU A 48 -16.27 -3.76 -19.22
N GLN A 49 -15.64 -4.42 -18.25
CA GLN A 49 -14.17 -4.53 -18.18
C GLN A 49 -13.56 -5.49 -19.21
N ARG A 50 -14.40 -6.22 -19.97
CA ARG A 50 -13.94 -7.08 -21.08
C ARG A 50 -13.58 -6.30 -22.35
N ARG A 51 -13.96 -5.03 -22.47
CA ARG A 51 -13.83 -4.27 -23.72
C ARG A 51 -12.54 -3.47 -23.88
N PHE A 52 -11.74 -3.28 -22.83
CA PHE A 52 -10.54 -2.41 -22.84
C PHE A 52 -9.21 -3.13 -22.58
N ARG A 53 -9.14 -4.43 -22.90
CA ARG A 53 -7.87 -5.13 -23.06
C ARG A 53 -7.72 -5.57 -24.52
N ARG A 54 -7.41 -4.60 -25.37
CA ARG A 54 -6.64 -4.83 -26.59
C ARG A 54 -5.27 -4.21 -26.38
#